data_AF-A0ABD0YRZ8-F1
#
_entry.id   AF-A0ABD0YRZ8-F1
#
_cell.length_a   1.000
_cell.length_b   1.000
_cell.length_c   1.000
_cell.angle_alpha   90.00
_cell.angle_beta   90.00
_cell.angle_gamma   90.00
#
_symmetry.space_group_name_H-M   'P 1'
#
loop_
_entity.id
_entity.type
_entity.pdbx_description
1 polymer ?
#
loop_
_entity_poly.entity_id
_entity_poly.type
_entity_poly.pdbx_seq_one_letter_code
_entity_poly.pdbx_strand_id
1 'polypeptide(L)'
;MSELQATVEFSIELCKFYNVDLFQRGFYQVRVSLKVSPKLPVKVEASIPTSQPKSMTESYVYICDIIIIILILPGSELAFPACVVNGVGISKTFQILYRNEEVILDDTLLFRVHILVDSHKIEESIERADIGLNIELWFTDQPLVSDQLGSITCVSTRNLQLTFSPMRGLHYHLPVLFDYFHLSAVTITIHASLVALHQPYIKSVDVSFIINFSLFERWFFFCIY
;
A
#
# COMPACT_ATOMS: atom_id res chain seq x y z
N MET A 1 -28.72 -5.45 20.70
CA MET A 1 -27.57 -5.89 19.90
C MET A 1 -26.65 -4.69 19.77
N SER A 2 -25.48 -4.72 20.37
CA SER A 2 -24.50 -3.62 20.29
C SER A 2 -23.53 -3.91 19.14
N GLU A 3 -23.85 -3.40 17.97
CA GLU A 3 -22.89 -3.37 16.86
C GLU A 3 -21.84 -2.30 17.15
N LEU A 4 -20.58 -2.60 16.81
CA LEU A 4 -19.44 -1.70 16.91
C LEU A 4 -18.79 -1.57 15.54
N GLN A 5 -18.24 -0.40 15.26
CA GLN A 5 -17.37 -0.18 14.11
C GLN A 5 -15.92 -0.35 14.58
N ALA A 6 -15.26 -1.38 14.04
CA ALA A 6 -13.84 -1.61 14.19
C ALA A 6 -13.08 -0.96 13.01
N THR A 7 -11.93 -0.37 13.29
CA THR A 7 -11.02 0.15 12.25
C THR A 7 -9.68 -0.56 12.38
N VAL A 8 -9.31 -1.31 11.34
CA VAL A 8 -8.00 -1.95 11.20
C VAL A 8 -7.17 -1.12 10.23
N GLU A 9 -5.96 -0.77 10.63
CA GLU A 9 -5.01 -0.05 9.78
C GLU A 9 -3.92 -1.02 9.30
N PHE A 10 -3.64 -0.99 8.01
CA PHE A 10 -2.56 -1.71 7.36
C PHE A 10 -1.52 -0.71 6.85
N SER A 11 -0.26 -0.90 7.22
CA SER A 11 0.89 -0.25 6.60
C SER A 11 1.60 -1.25 5.71
N ILE A 12 1.69 -0.96 4.42
CA ILE A 12 2.26 -1.82 3.40
C ILE A 12 3.44 -1.10 2.78
N GLU A 13 4.62 -1.63 2.99
CA GLU A 13 5.87 -1.11 2.46
C GLU A 13 6.33 -1.98 1.30
N LEU A 14 6.47 -1.37 0.12
CA LEU A 14 7.11 -1.98 -1.02
C LEU A 14 8.61 -1.63 -0.93
N CYS A 15 9.43 -2.58 -0.47
CA CYS A 15 10.84 -2.31 -0.20
C CYS A 15 11.67 -2.34 -1.49
N LYS A 16 11.73 -3.50 -2.15
CA LYS A 16 12.64 -3.75 -3.26
C LYS A 16 12.00 -4.62 -4.33
N PHE A 17 12.26 -4.31 -5.59
CA PHE A 17 11.87 -5.11 -6.73
C PHE A 17 13.10 -5.80 -7.34
N TYR A 18 13.00 -7.11 -7.55
CA TYR A 18 14.03 -7.95 -8.14
C TYR A 18 13.55 -8.47 -9.48
N ASN A 19 14.18 -8.01 -10.56
CA ASN A 19 13.98 -8.58 -11.88
C ASN A 19 14.96 -9.74 -12.10
N VAL A 20 14.46 -10.97 -12.27
CA VAL A 20 15.32 -12.11 -12.65
C VAL A 20 15.34 -12.23 -14.17
N ASP A 21 14.17 -12.33 -14.81
CA ASP A 21 14.03 -12.44 -16.26
C ASP A 21 12.67 -11.94 -16.79
N LEU A 22 12.39 -10.65 -16.60
CA LEU A 22 11.30 -9.99 -17.32
C LEU A 22 11.62 -9.94 -18.82
N PHE A 23 10.69 -10.45 -19.62
CA PHE A 23 10.85 -10.54 -21.08
C PHE A 23 10.84 -9.18 -21.78
N GLN A 24 10.18 -8.19 -21.20
CA GLN A 24 9.96 -6.88 -21.80
C GLN A 24 10.78 -5.82 -21.05
N ARG A 25 11.44 -4.94 -21.80
CA ARG A 25 12.10 -3.75 -21.26
C ARG A 25 11.12 -2.60 -21.32
N GLY A 26 11.09 -1.78 -20.28
CA GLY A 26 10.16 -0.66 -20.21
C GLY A 26 9.87 -0.26 -18.78
N PHE A 27 8.71 0.37 -18.59
CA PHE A 27 8.30 0.92 -17.32
C PHE A 27 7.31 -0.02 -16.62
N TYR A 28 7.53 -0.19 -15.33
CA TYR A 28 6.76 -1.06 -14.47
C TYR A 28 6.19 -0.28 -13.28
N GLN A 29 5.06 -0.77 -12.77
CA GLN A 29 4.44 -0.33 -11.53
C GLN A 29 3.98 -1.56 -10.75
N VAL A 30 4.14 -1.52 -9.43
CA VAL A 30 3.47 -2.46 -8.53
C VAL A 30 2.23 -1.77 -7.99
N ARG A 31 1.07 -2.40 -8.19
CA ARG A 31 -0.21 -1.91 -7.66
C ARG A 31 -0.72 -2.84 -6.59
N VAL A 32 -1.27 -2.26 -5.54
CA VAL A 32 -1.67 -2.95 -4.33
C VAL A 32 -3.08 -2.54 -3.94
N SER A 33 -3.94 -3.51 -3.67
CA SER A 33 -5.29 -3.26 -3.16
C SER A 33 -5.69 -4.30 -2.12
N LEU A 34 -6.44 -3.86 -1.11
CA LEU A 34 -7.04 -4.78 -0.14
C LEU A 34 -8.38 -5.29 -0.68
N LYS A 35 -8.56 -6.60 -0.58
CA LYS A 35 -9.83 -7.30 -0.81
C LYS A 35 -10.35 -7.78 0.54
N VAL A 36 -11.66 -7.64 0.73
CA VAL A 36 -12.35 -8.06 1.95
C VAL A 36 -13.59 -8.85 1.56
N SER A 37 -14.01 -9.79 2.41
CA SER A 37 -15.17 -10.63 2.15
C SER A 37 -16.42 -9.79 1.87
N PRO A 38 -17.17 -10.05 0.78
CA PRO A 38 -18.40 -9.33 0.46
C PRO A 38 -19.55 -9.63 1.43
N LYS A 39 -19.35 -10.57 2.36
CA LYS A 39 -20.34 -10.99 3.36
C LYS A 39 -20.51 -9.98 4.50
N LEU A 40 -19.58 -9.03 4.63
CA LEU A 40 -19.60 -8.01 5.68
C LEU A 40 -19.68 -6.61 5.05
N PRO A 41 -20.42 -5.67 5.67
CA PRO A 41 -20.37 -4.26 5.29
C PRO A 41 -19.00 -3.70 5.69
N VAL A 42 -18.11 -3.55 4.71
CA VAL A 42 -16.74 -3.07 4.89
C VAL A 42 -16.47 -1.89 3.99
N LYS A 43 -15.83 -0.85 4.55
CA LYS A 43 -15.28 0.28 3.81
C LYS A 43 -13.76 0.25 3.87
N VAL A 44 -13.10 0.29 2.72
CA VAL A 44 -11.65 0.38 2.61
C VAL A 44 -11.27 1.77 2.10
N GLU A 45 -10.34 2.41 2.80
CA GLU A 45 -9.72 3.67 2.40
C GLU A 45 -8.23 3.44 2.20
N ALA A 46 -7.63 4.10 1.21
CA ALA A 46 -6.20 4.03 0.94
C ALA A 46 -5.60 5.45 0.95
N SER A 47 -4.38 5.59 1.44
CA SER A 47 -3.64 6.86 1.51
C SER A 47 -2.14 6.62 1.51
N ILE A 48 -1.36 7.70 1.40
CA ILE A 48 0.10 7.71 1.54
C ILE A 48 0.46 8.46 2.82
N PRO A 49 1.41 7.96 3.64
CA PRO A 49 1.84 8.68 4.83
C PRO A 49 2.47 10.01 4.43
N THR A 50 1.98 11.11 5.01
CA THR A 50 2.47 12.49 4.75
C THR A 50 3.84 12.78 5.41
N SER A 51 4.65 11.76 5.69
CA SER A 51 5.96 11.91 6.32
C SER A 51 7.09 11.81 5.29
N GLN A 52 7.07 12.68 4.27
CA GLN A 52 8.34 13.05 3.64
C GLN A 52 8.97 14.17 4.48
N PRO A 53 10.25 14.08 4.89
CA PRO A 53 10.94 15.24 5.39
C PRO A 53 10.88 16.33 4.33
N LYS A 54 10.40 17.50 4.73
CA LYS A 54 10.54 18.76 4.00
C LYS A 54 12.04 19.02 3.77
N SER A 55 12.62 18.47 2.71
CA SER A 55 13.79 19.11 2.10
C SER A 55 13.28 20.43 1.52
N MET A 56 13.79 21.54 2.08
CA MET A 56 13.43 22.93 1.76
C MET A 56 12.87 23.15 0.35
N THR A 57 11.56 23.39 0.25
CA THR A 57 10.89 24.40 -0.61
C THR A 57 9.37 24.23 -0.50
N GLU A 58 8.81 24.55 0.67
CA GLU A 58 7.36 24.76 0.78
C GLU A 58 7.02 26.13 0.19
N SER A 59 6.18 26.18 -0.86
CA SER A 59 5.15 27.22 -1.02
C SER A 59 4.31 27.17 -2.32
N TYR A 60 4.52 26.24 -3.27
CA TYR A 60 3.76 26.26 -4.54
C TYR A 60 3.29 24.89 -5.08
N VAL A 61 3.17 23.85 -4.26
CA VAL A 61 3.04 22.46 -4.76
C VAL A 61 1.74 21.78 -4.30
N TYR A 62 0.59 22.37 -4.66
CA TYR A 62 -0.70 21.67 -4.54
C TYR A 62 -1.54 21.71 -5.82
N ILE A 63 -1.02 22.32 -6.91
CA ILE A 63 -1.77 22.47 -8.17
C ILE A 63 -0.88 22.16 -9.42
N CYS A 64 0.37 21.70 -9.26
CA CYS A 64 1.38 21.68 -10.34
C CYS A 64 2.12 20.33 -10.54
N ASP A 65 1.60 19.22 -10.02
CA ASP A 65 2.40 17.99 -9.76
C ASP A 65 2.90 17.22 -10.99
N ILE A 66 2.48 17.58 -12.21
CA ILE A 66 3.02 16.97 -13.44
C ILE A 66 4.05 17.89 -14.13
N ILE A 67 3.79 19.19 -14.15
CA ILE A 67 4.58 20.14 -14.93
C ILE A 67 5.91 20.47 -14.24
N ILE A 68 5.93 20.54 -12.90
CA ILE A 68 7.12 20.95 -12.15
C ILE A 68 8.22 19.87 -12.13
N ILE A 69 7.88 18.58 -12.03
CA ILE A 69 8.88 17.50 -12.06
C ILE A 69 9.56 17.42 -13.45
N ILE A 70 8.79 17.60 -14.53
CA ILE A 70 9.30 17.55 -15.90
C ILE A 70 10.24 18.75 -16.22
N LEU A 71 10.02 19.92 -15.62
CA LEU A 71 10.77 21.14 -15.96
C LEU A 71 12.03 21.40 -15.12
N ILE A 72 12.18 20.79 -13.93
CA ILE A 72 13.27 21.15 -13.00
C ILE A 72 14.53 20.27 -13.18
N LEU A 73 14.43 19.07 -13.77
CA LEU A 73 15.56 18.16 -13.92
C LEU A 73 15.73 17.67 -15.37
N PRO A 74 16.49 18.36 -16.23
CA PRO A 74 16.89 17.81 -17.51
C PRO A 74 17.88 16.67 -17.23
N GLY A 75 17.39 15.43 -17.22
CA GLY A 75 18.19 14.22 -16.97
C GLY A 75 17.73 13.34 -15.80
N SER A 76 16.66 13.69 -15.09
CA SER A 76 15.98 12.78 -14.16
C SER A 76 15.05 11.86 -14.96
N GLU A 77 15.20 10.55 -14.81
CA GLU A 77 14.29 9.56 -15.40
C GLU A 77 12.82 9.90 -15.06
N LEU A 78 11.92 9.66 -16.02
CA LEU A 78 10.49 9.98 -16.00
C LEU A 78 9.70 9.11 -14.99
N ALA A 79 10.13 9.09 -13.73
CA ALA A 79 9.55 8.30 -12.67
C ALA A 79 8.40 9.06 -11.99
N PHE A 80 7.18 8.56 -12.12
CA PHE A 80 6.04 9.05 -11.33
C PHE A 80 6.21 8.58 -9.89
N PRO A 81 5.95 9.42 -8.87
CA PRO A 81 6.02 9.00 -7.48
C PRO A 81 4.89 8.02 -7.14
N ALA A 82 5.03 7.32 -6.01
CA ALA A 82 3.93 6.52 -5.48
C ALA A 82 2.68 7.38 -5.26
N CYS A 83 1.52 6.83 -5.59
CA CYS A 83 0.24 7.52 -5.48
C CYS A 83 -0.88 6.55 -5.11
N VAL A 84 -2.03 7.07 -4.69
CA VAL A 84 -3.24 6.27 -4.49
C VAL A 84 -4.30 6.74 -5.48
N VAL A 85 -4.85 5.81 -6.25
CA VAL A 85 -5.90 6.08 -7.23
C VAL A 85 -7.03 5.10 -7.01
N ASN A 86 -8.24 5.60 -6.76
CA ASN A 86 -9.46 4.79 -6.57
C ASN A 86 -9.31 3.67 -5.51
N GLY A 87 -8.62 3.94 -4.40
CA GLY A 87 -8.40 2.95 -3.35
C GLY A 87 -7.31 1.92 -3.64
N VAL A 88 -6.61 2.06 -4.77
CA VAL A 88 -5.44 1.24 -5.13
C VAL A 88 -4.18 2.05 -4.85
N GLY A 89 -3.27 1.48 -4.07
CA GLY A 89 -1.93 2.03 -3.90
C GLY A 89 -1.05 1.65 -5.08
N ILE A 90 -0.35 2.62 -5.63
CA ILE A 90 0.50 2.48 -6.81
C ILE A 90 1.91 2.87 -6.36
N SER A 91 2.89 1.99 -6.60
CA SER A 91 4.31 2.30 -6.39
C SER A 91 4.75 3.44 -7.28
N LYS A 92 5.92 4.00 -7.01
CA LYS A 92 6.60 4.81 -8.02
C LYS A 92 6.79 4.00 -9.29
N THR A 93 6.77 4.67 -10.44
CA THR A 93 7.11 4.04 -11.71
C THR A 93 8.61 3.83 -11.77
N PHE A 94 9.03 2.63 -12.14
CA PHE A 94 10.44 2.28 -12.32
C PHE A 94 10.70 1.66 -13.68
N GLN A 95 11.90 1.86 -14.21
CA GLN A 95 12.32 1.29 -15.48
C GLN A 95 13.13 0.02 -15.25
N ILE A 96 12.91 -1.00 -16.08
CA ILE A 96 13.73 -2.21 -16.12
C ILE A 96 14.37 -2.32 -17.50
N LEU A 97 15.70 -2.42 -17.52
CA LEU A 97 16.49 -2.48 -18.75
C LEU A 97 17.21 -3.83 -18.89
N TYR A 98 17.62 -4.42 -17.78
CA TYR A 98 18.46 -5.62 -17.78
C TYR A 98 17.89 -6.70 -16.88
N ARG A 99 18.28 -7.94 -17.17
CA ARG A 99 18.04 -9.09 -16.29
C ARG A 99 18.89 -8.99 -15.04
N ASN A 100 18.46 -9.62 -13.96
CA ASN A 100 19.14 -9.61 -12.66
C ASN A 100 19.37 -8.18 -12.14
N GLU A 101 18.37 -7.33 -12.31
CA GLU A 101 18.38 -5.93 -11.86
C GLU A 101 17.53 -5.79 -10.59
N GLU A 102 18.01 -4.96 -9.67
CA GLU A 102 17.30 -4.62 -8.43
C GLU A 102 16.94 -3.14 -8.43
N VAL A 103 15.69 -2.84 -8.09
CA VAL A 103 15.19 -1.48 -7.95
C VAL A 103 14.68 -1.28 -6.52
N ILE A 104 15.19 -0.25 -5.85
CA ILE A 104 14.70 0.16 -4.53
C ILE A 104 13.40 0.93 -4.73
N LEU A 105 12.32 0.49 -4.10
CA LEU A 105 11.01 1.13 -4.15
C LEU A 105 10.82 2.08 -2.96
N ASP A 106 10.99 1.60 -1.73
CA ASP A 106 10.78 2.33 -0.47
C ASP A 106 9.46 3.13 -0.43
N ASP A 107 8.41 2.56 -1.02
CA ASP A 107 7.09 3.18 -1.08
C ASP A 107 6.21 2.63 0.05
N THR A 108 5.60 3.51 0.85
CA THR A 108 4.66 3.11 1.90
C THR A 108 3.23 3.48 1.53
N LEU A 109 2.32 2.52 1.66
CA LEU A 109 0.90 2.65 1.40
C LEU A 109 0.13 2.32 2.67
N LEU A 110 -0.79 3.20 3.06
CA LEU A 110 -1.66 3.01 4.21
C LEU A 110 -3.06 2.62 3.74
N PHE A 111 -3.64 1.62 4.38
CA PHE A 111 -5.03 1.24 4.17
C PHE A 111 -5.78 1.17 5.48
N ARG A 112 -6.99 1.75 5.52
CA ARG A 112 -7.90 1.69 6.66
C ARG A 112 -9.13 0.90 6.29
N VAL A 113 -9.39 -0.16 7.05
CA VAL A 113 -10.52 -1.06 6.86
C VAL A 113 -11.50 -0.85 8.00
N HIS A 114 -12.67 -0.32 7.70
CA HIS A 114 -13.76 -0.13 8.65
C HIS A 114 -14.75 -1.29 8.52
N ILE A 115 -14.93 -2.04 9.60
CA ILE A 115 -15.72 -3.28 9.65
C ILE A 115 -16.77 -3.14 10.76
N LEU A 116 -18.03 -3.46 10.46
CA LEU A 116 -19.04 -3.63 11.51
C LEU A 116 -18.89 -5.00 12.17
N VAL A 117 -18.79 -5.01 13.50
CA VAL A 117 -18.53 -6.20 14.31
C VAL A 117 -19.52 -6.29 15.47
N ASP A 118 -19.79 -7.52 15.92
CA ASP A 118 -20.57 -7.74 17.15
C ASP A 118 -19.69 -7.48 18.37
N SER A 119 -20.16 -6.64 19.29
CA SER A 119 -19.49 -6.33 20.56
C SER A 119 -19.06 -7.54 21.40
N HIS A 120 -19.76 -8.66 21.30
CA HIS A 120 -19.46 -9.88 22.07
C HIS A 120 -18.54 -10.84 21.31
N LYS A 121 -18.33 -10.59 20.01
CA LYS A 121 -17.61 -11.49 19.09
C LYS A 121 -16.69 -10.69 18.15
N ILE A 122 -15.95 -9.75 18.71
CA ILE A 122 -15.09 -8.84 17.95
C ILE A 122 -14.05 -9.62 17.15
N GLU A 123 -13.32 -10.54 17.81
CA GLU A 123 -12.27 -11.34 17.17
C GLU A 123 -12.82 -12.21 16.04
N GLU A 124 -13.85 -13.02 16.32
CA GLU A 124 -14.51 -13.86 15.32
C GLU A 124 -15.06 -13.05 14.14
N SER A 125 -15.60 -11.84 14.40
CA SER A 125 -16.15 -10.97 13.35
C SER A 125 -15.07 -10.41 12.44
N ILE A 126 -13.92 -10.03 12.99
CA ILE A 126 -12.78 -9.51 12.22
C ILE A 126 -12.11 -10.62 11.41
N GLU A 127 -11.94 -11.81 12.01
CA GLU A 127 -11.38 -12.97 11.29
C GLU A 127 -12.26 -13.41 10.11
N ARG A 128 -13.59 -13.28 10.24
CA ARG A 128 -14.55 -13.53 9.15
C ARG A 128 -14.45 -12.54 7.99
N ALA A 129 -13.75 -11.42 8.16
CA ALA A 129 -13.56 -10.44 7.10
C ALA A 129 -12.67 -10.94 5.97
N ASP A 130 -11.89 -12.01 6.18
CA ASP A 130 -11.15 -12.70 5.11
C ASP A 130 -10.31 -11.72 4.27
N ILE A 131 -9.47 -10.94 4.96
CA ILE A 131 -8.73 -9.83 4.35
C ILE A 131 -7.60 -10.41 3.49
N GLY A 132 -7.60 -10.07 2.21
CA GLY A 132 -6.57 -10.44 1.25
C GLY A 132 -5.88 -9.21 0.66
N LEU A 133 -4.61 -9.34 0.35
CA LEU A 133 -3.82 -8.35 -0.38
C LEU A 133 -3.66 -8.78 -1.83
N ASN A 134 -4.14 -7.97 -2.75
CA ASN A 134 -3.94 -8.16 -4.18
C ASN A 134 -2.77 -7.29 -4.64
N ILE A 135 -1.78 -7.92 -5.26
CA ILE A 135 -0.53 -7.32 -5.71
C ILE A 135 -0.43 -7.57 -7.21
N GLU A 136 -0.33 -6.51 -7.98
CA GLU A 136 -0.34 -6.57 -9.44
C GLU A 136 0.94 -5.95 -9.98
N LEU A 137 1.52 -6.59 -10.99
CA LEU A 137 2.58 -6.04 -11.80
C LEU A 137 1.97 -5.45 -13.06
N TRP A 138 2.21 -4.17 -13.29
CA TRP A 138 1.74 -3.44 -14.46
C TRP A 138 2.93 -3.01 -15.32
N PHE A 139 2.75 -3.02 -16.64
CA PHE A 139 3.79 -2.76 -17.63
C PHE A 139 3.32 -1.81 -18.73
N THR A 140 4.23 -0.94 -19.19
CA THR A 140 4.12 -0.19 -20.43
C THR A 140 5.50 -0.03 -21.09
N ASP A 141 5.52 -0.06 -22.43
CA ASP A 141 6.72 0.17 -23.24
C ASP A 141 6.93 1.66 -23.57
N GLN A 142 5.94 2.50 -23.29
CA GLN A 142 5.99 3.93 -23.56
C GLN A 142 6.40 4.71 -22.30
N PRO A 143 7.21 5.78 -22.44
CA PRO A 143 7.38 6.72 -21.35
C PRO A 143 6.00 7.29 -21.00
N LEU A 144 5.64 7.23 -19.71
CA LEU A 144 4.43 7.86 -19.21
C LEU A 144 4.61 9.39 -19.35
N VAL A 145 4.20 9.95 -20.47
CA VAL A 145 4.10 11.40 -20.66
C VAL A 145 2.64 11.76 -20.47
N SER A 146 2.40 12.80 -19.69
CA SER A 146 1.08 13.32 -19.32
C SER A 146 0.04 13.16 -20.43
N ASP A 147 -1.12 12.57 -20.07
CA ASP A 147 -2.35 12.42 -20.86
C ASP A 147 -2.60 11.08 -21.59
N GLN A 148 -1.75 10.06 -21.45
CA GLN A 148 -2.03 8.70 -21.96
C GLN A 148 -2.11 7.66 -20.85
N LEU A 149 -3.20 7.68 -20.07
CA LEU A 149 -3.52 6.65 -19.06
C LEU A 149 -3.81 5.26 -19.68
N GLY A 150 -3.81 5.14 -21.01
CA GLY A 150 -4.28 3.97 -21.76
C GLY A 150 -3.22 2.95 -22.17
N SER A 151 -1.93 3.18 -21.92
CA SER A 151 -0.85 2.29 -22.41
C SER A 151 -0.32 1.28 -21.38
N ILE A 152 -0.73 1.39 -20.11
CA ILE A 152 -0.26 0.48 -19.06
C ILE A 152 -1.22 -0.69 -18.86
N THR A 153 -0.66 -1.90 -18.80
CA THR A 153 -1.43 -3.16 -18.73
C THR A 153 -0.99 -4.01 -17.54
N CYS A 154 -1.94 -4.71 -16.92
CA CYS A 154 -1.63 -5.67 -15.86
C CYS A 154 -1.07 -6.96 -16.49
N VAL A 155 0.14 -7.34 -16.07
CA VAL A 155 0.86 -8.49 -16.63
C VAL A 155 0.94 -9.68 -15.68
N SER A 156 0.85 -9.46 -14.37
CA SER A 156 0.78 -10.54 -13.38
C SER A 156 0.03 -10.08 -12.14
N THR A 157 -0.62 -11.01 -11.45
CA THR A 157 -1.40 -10.75 -10.24
C THR A 157 -1.14 -11.83 -9.20
N ARG A 158 -0.90 -11.42 -7.96
CA ARG A 158 -0.77 -12.28 -6.79
C ARG A 158 -1.78 -11.87 -5.73
N ASN A 159 -2.42 -12.86 -5.12
CA ASN A 159 -3.30 -12.65 -3.98
C ASN A 159 -2.62 -13.29 -2.76
N LEU A 160 -2.33 -12.48 -1.75
CA LEU A 160 -1.78 -12.92 -0.48
C LEU A 160 -2.88 -12.85 0.58
N GLN A 161 -3.23 -13.98 1.17
CA GLN A 161 -4.20 -14.02 2.26
C GLN A 161 -3.57 -13.48 3.54
N LEU A 162 -4.20 -12.50 4.19
CA LEU A 162 -3.68 -11.88 5.41
C LEU A 162 -4.36 -12.46 6.65
N THR A 163 -3.59 -13.07 7.54
CA THR A 163 -4.10 -13.59 8.82
C THR A 163 -3.96 -12.54 9.91
N PHE A 164 -4.95 -11.66 10.03
CA PHE A 164 -4.96 -10.61 11.05
C PHE A 164 -5.63 -11.08 12.35
N SER A 165 -4.96 -10.87 13.49
CA SER A 165 -5.54 -11.05 14.84
C SER A 165 -5.62 -9.70 15.56
N PRO A 166 -6.79 -9.29 16.08
CA PRO A 166 -6.93 -8.00 16.77
C PRO A 166 -6.04 -7.83 17.99
N MET A 167 -5.71 -8.92 18.70
CA MET A 167 -4.89 -8.89 19.92
C MET A 167 -3.39 -8.85 19.65
N ARG A 168 -2.96 -9.40 18.50
CA ARG A 168 -1.53 -9.55 18.15
C ARG A 168 -1.10 -8.61 17.02
N GLY A 169 -2.05 -8.07 16.28
CA GLY A 169 -1.79 -7.43 15.00
C GLY A 169 -1.37 -8.43 13.91
N LEU A 170 -0.77 -7.90 12.86
CA LEU A 170 -0.16 -8.65 11.77
C LEU A 170 1.21 -8.06 11.49
N HIS A 171 2.20 -8.92 11.26
CA HIS A 171 3.51 -8.52 10.75
C HIS A 171 4.03 -9.58 9.77
N TYR A 172 4.22 -9.20 8.52
CA TYR A 172 4.87 -10.01 7.49
C TYR A 172 6.04 -9.25 6.89
N HIS A 173 7.12 -9.97 6.59
CA HIS A 173 8.21 -9.48 5.75
C HIS A 173 8.60 -10.62 4.82
N LEU A 174 8.18 -10.56 3.56
CA LEU A 174 8.35 -11.67 2.62
C LEU A 174 8.52 -11.20 1.18
N PRO A 175 9.24 -11.96 0.34
CA PRO A 175 9.24 -11.75 -1.09
C PRO A 175 7.98 -12.33 -1.73
N VAL A 176 7.32 -11.56 -2.59
CA VAL A 176 6.22 -12.00 -3.43
C VAL A 176 6.74 -12.22 -4.84
N LEU A 177 6.86 -13.49 -5.23
CA LEU A 177 7.24 -13.89 -6.58
C LEU A 177 6.05 -13.74 -7.53
N PHE A 178 6.26 -13.09 -8.67
CA PHE A 178 5.29 -13.05 -9.77
C PHE A 178 5.29 -14.38 -10.55
N ASP A 179 4.47 -14.48 -11.60
CA ASP A 179 4.28 -15.72 -12.37
C ASP A 179 5.54 -16.17 -13.12
N TYR A 180 5.53 -17.43 -13.57
CA TYR A 180 6.65 -18.02 -14.32
C TYR A 180 7.03 -17.22 -15.60
N PHE A 181 6.05 -16.57 -16.23
CA PHE A 181 6.29 -15.69 -17.39
C PHE A 181 6.86 -14.31 -17.03
N HIS A 182 6.76 -13.91 -15.76
CA HIS A 182 7.21 -12.62 -15.23
C HIS A 182 8.16 -12.88 -14.06
N LEU A 183 9.26 -13.60 -14.32
CA LEU A 183 10.19 -14.08 -13.31
C LEU A 183 10.86 -12.91 -12.58
N SER A 184 10.18 -12.43 -11.54
CA SER A 184 10.51 -11.24 -10.77
C SER A 184 9.86 -11.37 -9.39
N ALA A 185 10.35 -10.58 -8.44
CA ALA A 185 9.85 -10.57 -7.07
C ALA A 185 9.76 -9.14 -6.53
N VAL A 186 8.82 -8.90 -5.64
CA VAL A 186 8.81 -7.68 -4.81
C VAL A 186 8.88 -8.08 -3.34
N THR A 187 9.84 -7.52 -2.60
CA THR A 187 9.90 -7.65 -1.15
C THR A 187 8.91 -6.66 -0.53
N ILE A 188 8.02 -7.18 0.31
CA ILE A 188 6.98 -6.40 0.96
C ILE A 188 7.06 -6.61 2.47
N THR A 189 6.94 -5.50 3.22
CA THR A 189 6.65 -5.52 4.65
C THR A 189 5.19 -5.11 4.88
N ILE A 190 4.44 -5.87 5.67
CA ILE A 190 3.04 -5.61 5.98
C ILE A 190 2.91 -5.58 7.49
N HIS A 191 2.45 -4.46 8.03
CA HIS A 191 2.02 -4.35 9.42
C HIS A 191 0.53 -4.05 9.47
N ALA A 192 -0.19 -4.64 10.42
CA ALA A 192 -1.57 -4.24 10.68
C ALA A 192 -1.92 -4.26 12.16
N SER A 193 -2.81 -3.37 12.57
CA SER A 193 -3.30 -3.27 13.96
C SER A 193 -4.74 -2.77 14.02
N LEU A 194 -5.46 -3.15 15.08
CA LEU A 194 -6.78 -2.59 15.39
C LEU A 194 -6.58 -1.24 16.08
N VAL A 195 -6.97 -0.15 15.41
CA VAL A 195 -6.68 1.22 15.87
C VAL A 195 -7.88 1.93 16.49
N ALA A 196 -9.11 1.50 16.18
CA ALA A 196 -10.31 2.09 16.77
C ALA A 196 -11.45 1.08 16.89
N LEU A 197 -12.28 1.27 17.91
CA LEU A 197 -13.50 0.50 18.15
C LEU A 197 -14.54 1.41 18.81
N HIS A 198 -15.60 1.76 18.08
CA HIS A 198 -16.62 2.71 18.56
C HIS A 198 -18.04 2.30 18.15
N GLN A 199 -19.07 2.84 18.82
CA GLN A 199 -20.46 2.61 18.40
C GLN A 199 -20.76 3.40 17.11
N PRO A 200 -21.47 2.82 16.12
CA PRO A 200 -21.74 3.49 14.84
C PRO A 200 -22.56 4.79 14.95
N TYR A 201 -23.40 4.91 15.99
CA TYR A 201 -24.37 6.01 16.15
C TYR A 201 -23.91 7.13 17.07
N ILE A 202 -22.80 6.93 17.79
CA ILE A 202 -22.17 8.00 18.55
C ILE A 202 -21.14 8.62 17.60
N LYS A 203 -21.36 9.88 17.19
CA LYS A 203 -20.28 10.70 16.67
C LYS A 203 -19.25 10.80 17.79
N SER A 204 -18.24 9.93 17.78
CA SER A 204 -17.24 9.94 18.82
C SER A 204 -16.55 11.30 18.80
N VAL A 205 -16.58 11.98 19.94
CA VAL A 205 -15.47 12.83 20.37
C VAL A 205 -14.20 12.04 20.09
N ASP A 206 -13.21 12.64 19.44
CA ASP A 206 -11.90 12.04 19.12
C ASP A 206 -11.23 11.52 20.40
N VAL A 207 -11.65 10.34 20.88
CA VAL A 207 -10.86 9.48 21.75
C VAL A 207 -10.07 8.60 20.80
N SER A 208 -9.27 9.28 19.99
CA SER A 208 -8.21 8.66 19.23
C SER A 208 -7.21 8.18 20.28
N PHE A 209 -7.30 6.92 20.68
CA PHE A 209 -6.07 6.20 20.99
C PHE A 209 -5.30 6.15 19.67
N ILE A 210 -4.62 7.25 19.36
CA ILE A 210 -3.68 7.32 18.25
C ILE A 210 -2.54 6.42 18.70
N ILE A 211 -2.64 5.13 18.39
CA ILE A 211 -1.44 4.33 18.17
C ILE A 211 -0.84 4.93 16.90
N ASN A 212 -0.05 5.99 17.10
CA ASN A 212 0.63 6.67 16.00
C ASN A 212 1.59 5.63 15.42
N PHE A 213 1.40 5.23 14.17
CA PHE A 213 2.33 4.29 13.53
C PHE A 213 3.77 4.83 13.50
N SER A 214 3.93 6.16 13.52
CA SER A 214 5.24 6.83 13.70
C SER A 214 5.90 6.56 15.06
N LEU A 215 5.12 6.22 16.10
CA LEU A 215 5.66 5.71 17.37
C LEU A 215 5.97 4.21 17.26
N PHE A 216 5.28 3.44 16.42
CA PHE A 216 5.51 2.00 16.27
C PHE A 216 6.90 1.70 15.68
N GLU A 217 7.42 2.51 14.74
CA GLU A 217 8.81 2.41 14.28
C GLU A 217 9.83 2.56 15.43
N ARG A 218 9.51 3.33 16.48
CA ARG A 218 10.38 3.52 17.65
C ARG A 218 10.22 2.45 18.73
N TRP A 219 9.05 1.80 18.82
CA TRP A 219 8.79 0.77 19.83
C TRP A 219 9.15 -0.65 19.35
N PHE A 220 9.08 -0.94 18.05
CA PHE A 220 9.48 -2.27 17.55
C PHE A 220 10.98 -2.56 17.68
N PHE A 221 11.83 -1.52 17.77
CA PHE A 221 13.25 -1.69 18.10
C PHE A 221 13.50 -2.23 19.52
N PHE A 222 12.50 -2.22 20.42
CA PHE A 222 12.64 -2.71 21.80
C PHE A 222 12.11 -4.12 22.04
N CYS A 223 11.47 -4.77 21.06
CA CYS A 223 10.91 -6.13 21.21
C CYS A 223 11.63 -7.22 20.37
N ILE A 224 12.82 -6.93 19.83
CA ILE A 224 13.70 -7.92 19.16
C ILE A 224 15.06 -8.04 19.89
N TYR A 225 15.06 -8.05 21.22
CA TYR A 225 16.19 -8.52 22.03
C TYR A 225 15.68 -9.40 23.17
#